data_AF-A0A2V5JTL6-F1
#
_entry.id   AF-A0A2V5JTL6-F1
#
_cell.length_a   1.000
_cell.length_b   1.000
_cell.length_c   1.000
_cell.angle_alpha   90.00
_cell.angle_beta   90.00
_cell.angle_gamma   90.00
#
_symmetry.space_group_name_H-M   'P 1'
#
loop_
_entity.id
_entity.type
_entity.pdbx_description
1 polymer ?
#
loop_
_entity_poly.entity_id
_entity_poly.type
_entity_poly.pdbx_seq_one_letter_code
_entity_poly.pdbx_strand_id
1 'polypeptide(L)' 'MHGQLPALAVKIAKALSWGSEYIVTQAAELRILREMSEAEVSEFAKDHGWRVIRRLGGRQIEFYNDASVRAL' A
#
# COMPACT_ATOMS: atom_id res chain seq x y z
N MET A 1 14.25 1.69 9.38
CA MET A 1 13.36 0.52 9.55
C MET A 1 11.95 1.03 9.87
N HIS A 2 11.01 0.80 8.97
CA HIS A 2 9.65 1.35 9.04
C HIS A 2 8.81 0.58 10.08
N GLY A 3 9.04 0.81 11.38
CA GLY A 3 8.38 0.05 12.46
C GLY A 3 6.85 0.08 12.44
N GLN A 4 6.26 1.05 11.73
CA GLN A 4 4.81 1.18 11.53
C GLN A 4 4.29 0.50 10.26
N LEU A 5 5.16 0.01 9.38
CA LEU A 5 4.78 -0.64 8.12
C LEU A 5 3.96 -1.92 8.33
N PRO A 6 4.26 -2.81 9.31
CA PRO A 6 3.42 -3.96 9.57
C PRO A 6 1.99 -3.59 10.01
N ALA A 7 1.85 -2.55 10.84
CA ALA A 7 0.54 -2.06 11.27
C ALA A 7 -0.24 -1.45 10.10
N LEU A 8 0.44 -0.71 9.22
CA LEU A 8 -0.14 -0.19 7.99
C LEU A 8 -0.60 -1.32 7.07
N ALA A 9 0.19 -2.37 6.91
CA ALA A 9 -0.18 -3.55 6.12
C ALA A 9 -1.47 -4.21 6.64
N VAL A 10 -1.59 -4.41 7.95
CA VAL A 10 -2.82 -4.95 8.57
C VAL A 10 -4.03 -4.06 8.27
N LYS A 11 -3.86 -2.74 8.34
CA LYS A 11 -4.94 -1.80 8.04
C LYS A 11 -5.38 -1.88 6.58
N ILE A 12 -4.43 -1.87 5.65
CA ILE A 12 -4.69 -1.99 4.20
C ILE A 12 -5.36 -3.32 3.92
N ALA A 13 -4.84 -4.43 4.45
CA ALA A 13 -5.41 -5.76 4.29
C ALA A 13 -6.86 -5.84 4.75
N LYS A 14 -7.15 -5.27 5.93
CA LYS A 14 -8.52 -5.21 6.47
C LYS A 14 -9.43 -4.42 5.54
N ALA A 15 -8.98 -3.27 5.05
CA ALA A 15 -9.76 -2.46 4.11
C ALA A 15 -10.02 -3.20 2.77
N LEU A 16 -9.02 -3.91 2.24
CA LEU A 16 -9.13 -4.66 0.99
C LEU A 16 -9.84 -6.01 1.14
N SER A 17 -10.10 -6.47 2.37
CA SER A 17 -10.88 -7.68 2.62
C SER A 17 -12.39 -7.51 2.37
N TRP A 18 -12.89 -6.28 2.46
CA TRP A 18 -14.30 -5.95 2.26
C TRP A 18 -14.55 -4.99 1.08
N GLY A 19 -13.48 -4.51 0.42
CA GLY A 19 -13.55 -3.52 -0.64
C GLY A 19 -12.48 -3.74 -1.71
N SER A 20 -12.60 -3.04 -2.83
CA SER A 20 -11.66 -3.15 -3.95
C SER A 20 -10.46 -2.21 -3.83
N GLU A 21 -10.54 -1.17 -3.00
CA GLU A 21 -9.51 -0.12 -2.88
C GLU A 21 -9.28 0.36 -1.45
N TYR A 22 -8.08 0.89 -1.22
CA TYR A 22 -7.72 1.65 -0.03
C TYR A 22 -6.92 2.90 -0.45
N ILE A 23 -7.52 4.07 -0.27
CA ILE A 23 -6.87 5.37 -0.50
C ILE A 23 -6.21 5.82 0.80
N VAL A 24 -4.90 6.09 0.74
CA VAL A 24 -4.15 6.58 1.90
C VAL A 24 -4.53 8.03 2.17
N THR A 25 -5.33 8.26 3.21
CA THR A 25 -5.81 9.60 3.60
C THR A 25 -5.10 10.17 4.83
N GLN A 26 -4.49 9.32 5.65
CA GLN A 26 -3.83 9.77 6.88
C GLN A 26 -2.39 10.20 6.59
N ALA A 27 -2.01 11.39 7.08
CA ALA A 27 -0.69 11.96 6.86
C ALA A 27 0.46 11.08 7.38
N ALA A 28 0.25 10.39 8.50
CA ALA A 28 1.25 9.48 9.08
C ALA A 28 1.51 8.27 8.17
N GLU A 29 0.45 7.70 7.58
CA GLU A 29 0.56 6.56 6.65
C GLU A 29 1.22 6.96 5.36
N LEU A 30 0.83 8.12 4.81
CA LEU A 30 1.45 8.68 3.63
C LEU A 30 2.93 8.96 3.87
N ARG A 31 3.32 9.42 5.07
CA ARG A 31 4.72 9.66 5.42
C ARG A 31 5.54 8.36 5.36
N ILE A 32 5.07 7.27 5.95
CA ILE A 32 5.73 5.95 5.90
C ILE A 32 6.00 5.56 4.45
N LEU A 33 4.98 5.66 3.60
CA LEU A 33 5.06 5.23 2.20
C LEU A 33 5.90 6.17 1.33
N ARG A 34 6.07 7.45 1.71
CA ARG A 34 6.91 8.43 1.00
C ARG A 34 8.38 8.33 1.38
N GLU A 35 8.69 7.77 2.54
CA GLU A 35 10.08 7.44 2.94
C GLU A 35 10.60 6.23 2.16
N MET A 36 9.71 5.44 1.57
CA MET A 36 10.01 4.33 0.67
C MET A 36 10.10 4.81 -0.80
N SER A 37 11.06 4.26 -1.53
CA SER A 37 11.14 4.39 -2.99
C SER A 37 9.90 3.80 -3.68
N GLU A 38 9.72 4.15 -4.95
CA GLU A 38 8.61 3.61 -5.75
C GLU A 38 8.70 2.07 -5.88
N ALA A 39 9.91 1.55 -6.07
CA ALA A 39 10.17 0.12 -6.14
C ALA A 39 9.80 -0.58 -4.82
N GLU A 40 10.23 -0.04 -3.68
CA GLU A 40 9.92 -0.62 -2.36
C GLU A 40 8.41 -0.63 -2.07
N VAL A 41 7.67 0.42 -2.44
CA VAL A 41 6.21 0.42 -2.26
C VAL A 41 5.52 -0.54 -3.22
N SER A 42 6.04 -0.69 -4.43
CA SER A 42 5.54 -1.70 -5.38
C SER A 42 5.76 -3.11 -4.86
N GLU A 43 6.96 -3.43 -4.37
CA GLU A 43 7.31 -4.73 -3.79
C GLU A 43 6.47 -5.03 -2.54
N PHE A 44 6.37 -4.07 -1.61
CA PHE A 44 5.49 -4.17 -0.45
C PHE A 44 4.04 -4.50 -0.82
N ALA A 45 3.49 -3.85 -1.85
CA ALA A 45 2.13 -4.14 -2.31
C ALA A 45 2.03 -5.56 -2.89
N LYS A 46 3.01 -5.96 -3.72
CA LYS A 46 3.03 -7.28 -4.36
C LYS A 46 3.12 -8.42 -3.36
N ASP A 47 3.93 -8.29 -2.31
CA ASP A 47 4.07 -9.27 -1.22
C ASP A 47 2.73 -9.56 -0.52
N HIS A 48 1.77 -8.65 -0.63
CA HIS A 48 0.44 -8.80 -0.08
C HIS A 48 -0.65 -9.12 -1.12
N GLY A 49 -0.29 -9.30 -2.39
CA GLY A 49 -1.24 -9.52 -3.48
C GLY A 49 -2.05 -8.27 -3.81
N TRP A 50 -1.43 -7.10 -3.70
CA TRP A 50 -2.05 -5.82 -4.03
C TRP A 50 -1.34 -5.17 -5.21
N ARG A 51 -2.10 -4.33 -5.91
CA ARG A 51 -1.54 -3.34 -6.83
C ARG A 51 -1.52 -1.98 -6.15
N VAL A 52 -0.49 -1.19 -6.41
CA VAL A 52 -0.36 0.17 -5.88
C VAL A 52 -0.24 1.19 -7.00
N ILE A 53 -0.88 2.35 -6.83
CA ILE A 53 -0.79 3.49 -7.74
C ILE A 53 -0.37 4.72 -6.94
N ARG A 54 0.66 5.42 -7.42
CA ARG A 54 1.05 6.75 -6.93
C ARG A 54 0.50 7.81 -7.88
N ARG A 55 -0.26 8.76 -7.37
CA ARG A 55 -0.79 9.91 -8.14
C ARG A 55 -0.21 11.22 -7.61
N LEU A 56 -0.38 12.28 -8.39
CA LEU A 56 -0.07 13.65 -7.99
C LEU A 56 1.37 13.80 -7.45
N GLY A 57 2.34 13.12 -8.09
CA GLY A 57 3.74 13.13 -7.65
C GLY A 57 3.99 12.44 -6.31
N GLY A 58 3.22 11.39 -5.99
CA GLY A 58 3.36 10.63 -4.74
C GLY A 58 2.66 11.26 -3.53
N ARG A 59 1.81 12.26 -3.75
CA ARG A 59 0.95 12.87 -2.70
C ARG A 59 -0.29 12.05 -2.39
N GLN A 60 -0.69 11.21 -3.32
CA GLN A 60 -1.79 10.26 -3.15
C GLN A 60 -1.28 8.88 -3.51
N ILE A 61 -1.54 7.92 -2.63
CA ILE A 61 -1.16 6.52 -2.79
C ILE A 61 -2.41 5.69 -2.59
N GLU A 62 -2.66 4.78 -3.51
CA GLU A 62 -3.87 3.96 -3.58
C GLU A 62 -3.45 2.51 -3.70
N PHE A 63 -4.04 1.64 -2.87
CA PHE A 63 -3.87 0.20 -2.95
C PHE A 63 -5.15 -0.44 -3.47
N TYR A 64 -5.00 -1.47 -4.28
CA TYR A 64 -6.09 -2.22 -4.86
C TYR A 64 -5.87 -3.70 -4.62
N ASN A 65 -6.94 -4.43 -4.31
CA ASN A 65 -6.88 -5.87 -4.25
C ASN A 65 -6.57 -6.41 -5.66
N ASP A 66 -5.51 -7.19 -5.81
CA ASP A 66 -5.10 -7.74 -7.10
C ASP A 66 -4.65 -9.19 -6.92
N ALA A 67 -5.63 -10.10 -6.98
CA ALA A 67 -5.39 -11.53 -6.84
C ALA A 67 -4.46 -12.10 -7.92
N SER A 68 -4.26 -11.39 -9.05
CA SER A 68 -3.33 -11.80 -10.11
C SER A 68 -1.86 -11.55 -9.77
N VAL A 69 -1.60 -10.74 -8.75
CA VAL A 69 -0.24 -10.32 -8.33
C VAL A 69 0.36 -11.26 -7.29
N ARG A 70 -0.43 -12.15 -6.68
CA ARG A 70 0.12 -13.20 -5.81
C ARG A 70 1.03 -14.11 -6.64
N ALA A 71 2.32 -14.13 -6.32
CA ALA A 71 3.17 -15.25 -6.68
C ALA A 71 2.58 -16.50 -5.99
N LEU A 72 2.35 -17.56 -6.78
CA LEU A 72 1.98 -18.89 -6.28
C LEU A 72 3.12 -19.46 -5.41
#